data_AF-A0A078B0G9-F1
#
_entry.id   AF-A0A078B0G9-F1
#
_cell.length_a   1.000
_cell.length_b   1.000
_cell.length_c   1.000
_cell.angle_alpha   90.00
_cell.angle_beta   90.00
_cell.angle_gamma   90.00
#
_symmetry.space_group_name_H-M   'P 1'
#
loop_
_entity.id
_entity.type
_entity.pdbx_description
1 polymer ?
#
loop_
_entity_poly.entity_id
_entity_poly.type
_entity_poly.pdbx_seq_one_letter_code
_entity_poly.pdbx_strand_id
1 'polypeptide(L)'
;MLFAVVVNICVAVIAGTMYVVLRKLKEVHVTIINGHYAFVIAFVSTLLWFIFRYNPQDPIQYQFDSYQYYLMLIVAVNTTVGNMTPILALKFDKASRIASVNFLLVLISYLGDVFIFGYSTHFLEIIGAAIIIGCSAVTMILKYTSKSQ
;
A
#
# COMPACT_ATOMS: atom_id res chain seq x y z
N MET A 1 4.43 -18.36 8.44
CA MET A 1 4.16 -18.33 6.99
C MET A 1 2.67 -18.34 6.68
N LEU A 2 1.90 -19.37 7.08
CA LEU A 2 0.45 -19.46 6.81
C LEU A 2 -0.35 -18.27 7.38
N PHE A 3 -0.08 -17.86 8.62
CA PHE A 3 -0.75 -16.71 9.25
C PHE A 3 -0.55 -15.41 8.45
N ALA A 4 0.67 -15.14 7.98
CA ALA A 4 0.97 -13.96 7.17
C ALA A 4 0.20 -13.97 5.83
N VAL A 5 0.04 -15.14 5.21
CA VAL A 5 -0.77 -15.29 3.98
C VAL A 5 -2.24 -14.95 4.26
N VAL A 6 -2.81 -15.48 5.34
CA VAL A 6 -4.21 -15.21 5.72
C VAL A 6 -4.41 -13.72 6.00
N VAL A 7 -3.52 -13.10 6.78
CA VAL A 7 -3.57 -11.66 7.07
C VAL A 7 -3.48 -10.83 5.79
N ASN A 8 -2.58 -11.18 4.86
CA ASN A 8 -2.45 -10.47 3.59
C ASN A 8 -3.70 -10.60 2.70
N ILE A 9 -4.39 -11.75 2.71
CA ILE A 9 -5.67 -11.90 2.00
C ILE A 9 -6.72 -10.95 2.59
N CYS A 10 -6.82 -10.87 3.92
CA CYS A 10 -7.73 -9.93 4.58
C CYS A 10 -7.40 -8.47 4.21
N VAL A 11 -6.12 -8.10 4.20
CA VAL A 11 -5.66 -6.77 3.78
C VAL A 11 -6.08 -6.48 2.33
N ALA A 12 -5.90 -7.44 1.42
CA ALA A 12 -6.28 -7.27 0.01
C ALA A 12 -7.79 -7.03 -0.17
N VAL A 13 -8.63 -7.75 0.58
CA VAL A 13 -10.09 -7.55 0.55
C VAL A 13 -10.46 -6.16 1.08
N ILE A 14 -9.92 -5.77 2.23
CA ILE A 14 -10.19 -4.46 2.85
C ILE A 14 -9.72 -3.33 1.91
N ALA A 15 -8.49 -3.40 1.40
CA ALA A 15 -7.94 -2.42 0.47
C ALA A 15 -8.75 -2.34 -0.84
N GLY A 16 -9.22 -3.48 -1.35
CA GLY A 16 -10.12 -3.51 -2.51
C GLY A 16 -11.44 -2.77 -2.26
N THR A 17 -12.07 -3.00 -1.10
CA THR A 17 -13.29 -2.27 -0.72
C THR A 17 -13.05 -0.77 -0.54
N MET A 18 -11.89 -0.39 0.02
CA MET A 18 -11.49 1.01 0.15
C MET A 18 -11.47 1.72 -1.21
N TYR A 19 -10.90 1.12 -2.25
CA TYR A 19 -10.89 1.74 -3.59
C TYR A 19 -12.29 1.94 -4.18
N VAL A 20 -13.23 1.03 -3.88
CA VAL A 20 -14.62 1.16 -4.33
C VAL A 20 -15.30 2.34 -3.62
N VAL A 21 -15.10 2.48 -2.30
CA VAL A 21 -15.67 3.58 -1.51
C VAL A 21 -15.04 4.92 -1.91
N LEU A 22 -13.72 4.99 -2.05
CA LEU A 22 -13.01 6.20 -2.50
C LEU A 22 -13.51 6.68 -3.87
N ARG A 23 -13.86 5.76 -4.77
CA ARG A 23 -14.43 6.10 -6.07
C ARG A 23 -15.82 6.76 -5.96
N LYS A 24 -16.62 6.40 -4.95
CA LYS A 24 -17.89 7.11 -4.68
C LYS A 24 -17.65 8.55 -4.22
N LEU A 25 -16.49 8.83 -3.64
CA LEU A 25 -16.09 10.16 -3.16
C LEU A 25 -15.33 10.99 -4.22
N LYS A 26 -15.41 10.65 -5.51
CA LYS A 26 -14.64 11.31 -6.60
C LYS A 26 -14.79 12.85 -6.65
N GLU A 27 -15.93 13.37 -6.20
CA GLU A 27 -16.29 14.79 -6.22
C GLU A 27 -15.67 15.56 -5.05
N VAL A 28 -15.28 14.86 -3.98
CA VAL A 28 -14.66 15.47 -2.80
C VAL A 28 -13.18 15.77 -3.08
N HIS A 29 -12.67 16.89 -2.57
CA HIS A 29 -11.28 17.26 -2.73
C HIS A 29 -10.35 16.22 -2.07
N VAL A 30 -9.25 15.87 -2.72
CA VAL A 30 -8.32 14.80 -2.28
C VAL A 30 -7.80 15.06 -0.86
N THR A 31 -7.47 16.32 -0.56
CA THR A 31 -6.99 16.74 0.77
C THR A 31 -8.02 16.53 1.87
N ILE A 32 -9.33 16.73 1.59
CA ILE A 32 -10.39 16.54 2.59
C ILE A 32 -10.52 15.06 2.94
N ILE A 33 -10.52 14.20 1.91
CA ILE A 33 -10.59 12.74 2.08
C ILE A 33 -9.36 12.27 2.88
N ASN A 34 -8.15 12.67 2.45
CA ASN A 34 -6.92 12.25 3.11
C ASN A 34 -6.81 12.78 4.55
N GLY A 35 -7.30 14.00 4.81
CA GLY A 35 -7.33 14.57 6.16
C GLY A 35 -8.23 13.79 7.12
N HIS A 36 -9.47 13.48 6.72
CA HIS A 36 -10.38 12.66 7.53
C HIS A 36 -9.84 11.24 7.72
N TYR A 37 -9.28 10.66 6.66
CA TYR A 37 -8.64 9.35 6.71
C TYR A 37 -7.49 9.31 7.71
N ALA A 38 -6.58 10.30 7.67
CA ALA A 38 -5.46 10.40 8.61
C ALA A 38 -5.93 10.60 10.06
N PHE A 39 -6.97 11.40 10.28
CA PHE A 39 -7.55 11.60 11.61
C PHE A 39 -8.11 10.31 12.20
N VAL A 40 -8.92 9.57 11.42
CA VAL A 40 -9.47 8.29 11.85
C VAL A 40 -8.36 7.26 12.10
N ILE A 41 -7.34 7.21 11.25
CA ILE A 41 -6.17 6.34 11.46
C ILE A 41 -5.45 6.68 12.75
N ALA A 42 -5.21 7.96 13.04
CA ALA A 42 -4.54 8.38 14.26
C ALA A 42 -5.33 7.89 15.49
N PHE A 43 -6.65 8.12 15.50
CA PHE A 43 -7.53 7.68 16.57
C PHE A 43 -7.51 6.14 16.76
N VAL A 44 -7.72 5.37 15.69
CA VAL A 44 -7.71 3.91 15.74
C VAL A 44 -6.34 3.37 16.15
N SER A 45 -5.25 3.96 15.62
CA SER A 45 -3.88 3.58 15.98
C SER A 45 -3.59 3.84 17.45
N THR A 46 -4.06 4.95 18.02
CA THR A 46 -3.93 5.23 19.47
C THR A 46 -4.70 4.20 20.31
N LEU A 47 -5.91 3.82 19.90
CA LEU A 47 -6.70 2.81 20.59
C LEU A 47 -6.00 1.43 20.56
N LEU A 48 -5.52 1.02 19.39
CA LEU A 48 -4.78 -0.23 19.23
C LEU A 48 -3.49 -0.22 20.05
N TRP A 49 -2.73 0.88 20.03
CA TRP A 49 -1.54 1.04 20.85
C TRP A 49 -1.85 0.87 22.34
N PHE A 50 -2.95 1.44 22.83
CA PHE A 50 -3.36 1.27 24.24
C PHE A 50 -3.67 -0.19 24.60
N ILE A 51 -4.35 -0.92 23.71
CA ILE A 51 -4.67 -2.34 23.91
C ILE A 51 -3.40 -3.19 23.91
N PHE A 52 -2.52 -3.00 22.92
CA PHE A 52 -1.34 -3.84 22.74
C PHE A 52 -0.17 -3.49 23.65
N ARG A 53 -0.16 -2.30 24.28
CA ARG A 53 0.90 -1.89 25.22
C ARG A 53 1.11 -2.86 26.37
N TYR A 54 0.06 -3.58 26.78
CA TYR A 54 0.10 -4.52 27.89
C TYR A 54 0.27 -5.98 27.45
N ASN A 55 0.56 -6.23 26.17
CA ASN A 55 0.77 -7.59 25.69
C ASN A 55 2.08 -8.17 26.26
N PRO A 56 2.04 -9.25 27.07
CA PRO A 56 3.25 -9.83 27.67
C PRO A 56 4.11 -10.61 26.68
N GLN A 57 3.57 -11.01 25.52
CA GLN A 57 4.32 -11.79 24.53
C GLN A 57 5.27 -10.94 23.68
N ASP A 58 4.96 -9.66 23.51
CA ASP A 58 5.77 -8.70 22.74
C ASP A 58 5.66 -7.31 23.39
N PRO A 59 6.40 -7.06 24.49
CA PRO A 59 6.30 -5.81 25.22
C PRO A 59 6.90 -4.67 24.40
N ILE A 60 6.19 -3.53 24.34
CA ILE A 60 6.67 -2.35 23.63
C ILE A 60 7.98 -1.85 24.26
N GLN A 61 9.08 -1.97 23.51
CA GLN A 61 10.38 -1.46 23.92
C GLN A 61 10.54 -0.02 23.42
N TYR A 62 10.63 0.94 24.33
CA TYR A 62 10.78 2.37 24.01
C TYR A 62 12.23 2.79 23.77
N GLN A 63 13.02 1.93 23.11
CA GLN A 63 14.43 2.22 22.78
C GLN A 63 14.51 2.97 21.45
N PHE A 64 14.05 4.23 21.45
CA PHE A 64 14.07 5.07 20.26
C PHE A 64 15.46 5.67 20.04
N ASP A 65 16.16 5.18 19.02
CA ASP A 65 17.35 5.84 18.48
C ASP A 65 16.96 6.96 17.49
N SER A 66 17.83 7.96 17.34
CA SER A 66 17.63 9.07 16.38
C SER A 66 17.44 8.56 14.95
N TYR A 67 18.11 7.46 14.60
CA TYR A 67 17.95 6.79 13.32
C TYR A 67 16.52 6.26 13.10
N GLN A 68 15.91 5.66 14.12
CA GLN A 68 14.54 5.15 14.03
C GLN A 68 13.53 6.29 13.88
N TYR A 69 13.77 7.42 14.54
CA TYR A 69 12.93 8.61 14.38
C TYR A 69 12.94 9.13 12.94
N TYR A 70 14.12 9.17 12.32
CA TYR A 70 14.26 9.56 10.91
C TYR A 70 13.52 8.60 9.96
N LEU A 71 13.62 7.29 10.18
CA LEU A 71 12.88 6.30 9.40
C LEU A 71 11.36 6.44 9.56
N MET A 72 10.85 6.68 10.78
CA MET A 72 9.43 6.93 11.02
C MET A 72 8.93 8.17 10.27
N LEU A 73 9.74 9.23 10.19
CA LEU A 73 9.40 10.43 9.43
C LEU A 73 9.31 10.13 7.93
N ILE A 74 10.27 9.38 7.38
CA ILE A 74 10.25 8.95 5.97
C ILE A 74 9.00 8.13 5.68
N VAL A 75 8.64 7.18 6.57
CA VAL A 75 7.44 6.37 6.43
C VAL A 75 6.20 7.28 6.43
N ALA A 76 6.08 8.21 7.38
CA ALA A 76 4.93 9.11 7.47
C ALA A 76 4.73 9.94 6.18
N VAL A 77 5.81 10.49 5.63
CA VAL A 77 5.77 11.27 4.37
C VAL A 77 5.36 10.38 3.20
N ASN A 78 6.03 9.24 3.02
CA ASN A 78 5.74 8.31 1.92
C ASN A 78 4.32 7.76 2.00
N THR A 79 3.85 7.37 3.18
CA THR A 79 2.48 6.89 3.38
C THR A 79 1.46 7.98 3.09
N THR A 80 1.72 9.24 3.49
CA THR A 80 0.82 10.35 3.19
C THR A 80 0.69 10.58 1.69
N VAL A 81 1.82 10.67 0.97
CA VAL A 81 1.82 10.83 -0.49
C VAL A 81 1.21 9.61 -1.18
N GLY A 82 1.57 8.40 -0.72
CA GLY A 82 1.09 7.12 -1.22
C GLY A 82 -0.41 6.89 -0.99
N ASN A 83 -1.02 7.54 0.00
CA ASN A 83 -2.48 7.53 0.18
C ASN A 83 -3.18 8.55 -0.73
N MET A 84 -2.57 9.72 -0.96
CA MET A 84 -3.14 10.74 -1.83
C MET A 84 -3.15 10.33 -3.31
N THR A 85 -2.13 9.61 -3.78
CA THR A 85 -1.97 9.27 -5.20
C THR A 85 -3.07 8.31 -5.72
N PRO A 86 -3.48 7.22 -5.04
CA PRO A 86 -4.62 6.41 -5.43
C PRO A 86 -5.95 7.18 -5.40
N ILE A 87 -6.16 8.06 -4.40
CA ILE A 87 -7.38 8.88 -4.31
C ILE A 87 -7.49 9.78 -5.55
N LEU A 88 -6.37 10.39 -5.96
CA LEU A 88 -6.32 11.20 -7.18
C LEU A 88 -6.53 10.34 -8.43
N ALA A 89 -5.85 9.19 -8.53
CA ALA A 89 -5.97 8.29 -9.67
C ALA A 89 -7.42 7.80 -9.87
N LEU A 90 -8.15 7.51 -8.78
CA LEU A 90 -9.54 7.03 -8.80
C LEU A 90 -10.53 8.04 -9.37
N LYS A 91 -10.14 9.31 -9.49
CA LYS A 91 -10.94 10.33 -10.21
C LYS A 91 -10.91 10.12 -11.72
N PHE A 92 -9.84 9.52 -12.25
CA PHE A 92 -9.60 9.38 -13.68
C PHE A 92 -9.85 7.97 -14.22
N ASP A 93 -9.88 6.94 -13.37
CA ASP A 93 -10.07 5.55 -13.82
C ASP A 93 -10.90 4.67 -12.88
N LYS A 94 -11.24 3.46 -13.33
CA LYS A 94 -11.95 2.45 -12.54
C LYS A 94 -11.05 1.87 -11.44
N ALA A 95 -11.65 1.59 -10.28
CA ALA A 95 -10.95 1.01 -9.13
C ALA A 95 -10.18 -0.28 -9.43
N SER A 96 -10.75 -1.18 -10.24
CA SER A 96 -10.08 -2.43 -10.62
C SER A 96 -8.77 -2.22 -11.40
N ARG A 97 -8.68 -1.17 -12.22
CA ARG A 97 -7.47 -0.86 -12.99
C ARG A 97 -6.39 -0.22 -12.13
N ILE A 98 -6.77 0.62 -11.19
CA ILE A 98 -5.81 1.20 -10.25
C ILE A 98 -5.29 0.11 -9.31
N ALA A 99 -6.16 -0.81 -8.89
CA ALA A 99 -5.76 -1.98 -8.12
C ALA A 99 -4.77 -2.87 -8.89
N SER A 100 -4.92 -3.07 -10.20
CA SER A 100 -3.95 -3.86 -10.98
C SER A 100 -2.60 -3.17 -11.12
N VAL A 101 -2.57 -1.84 -11.28
CA VAL A 101 -1.31 -1.08 -11.26
C VAL A 101 -0.62 -1.18 -9.90
N ASN A 102 -1.38 -1.34 -8.82
CA ASN A 102 -0.80 -1.54 -7.48
C ASN A 102 0.04 -2.81 -7.37
N PHE A 103 -0.03 -3.76 -8.32
CA PHE A 103 0.91 -4.89 -8.36
C PHE A 103 2.35 -4.46 -8.67
N LEU A 104 2.57 -3.29 -9.28
CA LEU A 104 3.92 -2.71 -9.39
C LEU A 104 4.56 -2.44 -8.03
N LEU A 105 3.78 -2.32 -6.95
CA LEU A 105 4.30 -2.24 -5.59
C LEU A 105 5.22 -3.41 -5.28
N VAL A 106 4.86 -4.63 -5.71
CA VAL A 106 5.69 -5.83 -5.48
C VAL A 106 7.06 -5.67 -6.12
N LEU A 107 7.11 -5.14 -7.35
CA LEU A 107 8.38 -4.88 -8.04
C LEU A 107 9.20 -3.82 -7.29
N ILE A 108 8.59 -2.70 -6.91
CA ILE A 108 9.31 -1.60 -6.25
C ILE A 108 9.82 -2.03 -4.87
N SER A 109 9.01 -2.77 -4.10
CA SER A 109 9.43 -3.34 -2.82
C SER A 109 10.61 -4.30 -3.01
N TYR A 110 10.54 -5.18 -4.01
CA TYR A 110 11.62 -6.10 -4.32
C TYR A 110 12.91 -5.38 -4.72
N LEU A 111 12.84 -4.39 -5.60
CA LEU A 111 14.01 -3.58 -5.95
C LEU A 111 14.55 -2.83 -4.73
N GLY A 112 13.69 -2.33 -3.86
CA GLY A 112 14.07 -1.72 -2.59
C GLY A 112 14.85 -2.67 -1.69
N ASP A 113 14.39 -3.91 -1.55
CA ASP A 113 15.06 -4.95 -0.75
C ASP A 113 16.47 -5.25 -1.26
N VAL A 114 16.63 -5.31 -2.58
CA VAL A 114 17.94 -5.55 -3.23
C VAL A 114 18.86 -4.34 -3.11
N PHE A 115 18.38 -3.14 -3.42
CA PHE A 115 19.21 -1.94 -3.48
C PHE A 115 19.55 -1.38 -2.10
N ILE A 116 18.62 -1.43 -1.14
CA ILE A 116 18.81 -0.83 0.19
C ILE A 116 19.46 -1.82 1.14
N PHE A 117 18.97 -3.06 1.19
CA PHE A 117 19.41 -4.05 2.18
C PHE A 117 20.44 -5.03 1.60
N GLY A 118 20.71 -5.00 0.29
CA GLY A 118 21.72 -5.85 -0.35
C GLY A 118 21.34 -7.33 -0.36
N TYR A 119 20.05 -7.66 -0.27
CA TYR A 119 19.62 -9.05 -0.25
C TYR A 119 19.92 -9.77 -1.58
N SER A 120 20.43 -10.99 -1.48
CA SER A 120 20.66 -11.90 -2.61
C SER A 120 19.32 -12.31 -3.22
N THR A 121 19.11 -11.98 -4.49
CA THR A 121 17.89 -12.32 -5.21
C THR A 121 17.86 -13.77 -5.64
N HIS A 122 16.72 -14.45 -5.41
CA HIS A 122 16.51 -15.77 -6.01
C HIS A 122 15.91 -15.61 -7.41
N PHE A 123 16.37 -16.41 -8.37
CA PHE A 123 15.92 -16.30 -9.77
C PHE A 123 14.39 -16.43 -9.94
N LEU A 124 13.74 -17.22 -9.09
CA LEU A 124 12.28 -17.38 -9.08
C LEU A 124 11.53 -16.09 -8.72
N GLU A 125 12.10 -15.23 -7.87
CA GLU A 125 11.48 -13.96 -7.46
C GLU A 125 11.52 -12.96 -8.62
N ILE A 126 12.61 -12.96 -9.40
CA ILE A 126 12.75 -12.17 -10.62
C ILE A 126 11.70 -12.59 -11.66
N ILE A 127 11.50 -13.90 -11.86
CA ILE A 127 10.45 -14.41 -12.75
C ILE A 127 9.07 -13.96 -12.27
N GLY A 128 8.79 -14.07 -10.96
CA GLY A 128 7.54 -13.62 -10.38
C GLY A 128 7.27 -12.13 -10.64
N ALA A 129 8.28 -11.28 -10.42
CA ALA A 129 8.19 -9.86 -10.69
C ALA A 129 7.96 -9.57 -12.19
N ALA A 130 8.64 -10.28 -13.09
CA ALA A 130 8.46 -10.13 -14.54
C ALA A 130 7.03 -10.50 -15.00
N ILE A 131 6.45 -11.58 -14.45
CA ILE A 131 5.07 -11.97 -14.73
C ILE A 131 4.09 -10.88 -14.30
N ILE A 132 4.28 -10.32 -13.10
CA ILE A 132 3.43 -9.24 -12.57
C ILE A 132 3.46 -8.01 -13.49
N ILE A 133 4.65 -7.60 -13.94
CA ILE A 133 4.81 -6.49 -14.89
C ILE A 133 4.10 -6.80 -16.20
N GLY A 134 4.30 -8.01 -16.75
CA GLY A 134 3.67 -8.45 -18.00
C GLY A 134 2.15 -8.39 -17.93
N CYS A 135 1.54 -8.94 -16.87
CA CYS A 135 0.10 -8.87 -16.66
C CYS A 135 -0.40 -7.42 -16.54
N SER A 136 0.33 -6.56 -15.82
CA SER A 136 0.00 -5.13 -15.67
C SER A 136 0.08 -4.38 -17.01
N ALA A 137 1.09 -4.69 -17.83
CA ALA A 137 1.24 -4.12 -19.17
C ALA A 137 0.11 -4.55 -20.11
N VAL A 138 -0.25 -5.83 -20.13
CA VAL A 138 -1.35 -6.37 -20.94
C VAL A 138 -2.68 -5.69 -20.58
N THR A 139 -2.98 -5.53 -19.28
CA THR A 139 -4.21 -4.84 -18.85
C THR A 139 -4.26 -3.37 -19.28
N MET A 140 -3.11 -2.68 -19.31
CA MET A 140 -3.02 -1.32 -19.86
C MET A 140 -3.18 -1.28 -21.39
N ILE A 141 -2.57 -2.22 -22.13
CA ILE A 141 -2.70 -2.31 -23.59
C ILE A 141 -4.16 -2.56 -23.99
N LEU A 142 -4.83 -3.52 -23.34
CA LEU A 142 -6.24 -3.82 -23.60
C LEU A 142 -7.15 -2.60 -23.41
N LYS A 143 -6.84 -1.72 -22.45
CA LYS A 143 -7.57 -0.45 -22.27
C LYS A 143 -7.37 0.49 -23.45
N TYR A 144 -6.15 0.60 -23.97
CA TYR A 144 -5.84 1.46 -25.11
C TYR A 144 -6.59 0.99 -26.36
N THR A 145 -6.61 -0.32 -26.60
CA THR A 145 -7.34 -0.93 -27.73
C THR A 145 -8.86 -0.84 -27.56
N SER A 146 -9.40 -1.04 -26.36
CA SER A 146 -10.85 -0.98 -26.10
C SER A 146 -11.46 0.42 -26.21
N LYS A 147 -10.66 1.49 -26.11
CA LYS A 147 -11.11 2.88 -26.32
C LYS A 147 -11.21 3.28 -27.81
N SER A 148 -10.80 2.39 -28.71
CA SER A 148 -10.94 2.57 -30.16
C SER A 148 -12.32 2.14 -30.69
N GLN A 149 -13.26 1.82 -29.79
CA GLN A 149 -14.70 1.67 -30.04
C GLN A 149 -15.46 2.65 -29.15
#